data_AF-A0A3C0YPC2-F1
#
_entry.id   AF-A0A3C0YPC2-F1
#
_cell.length_a   1.000
_cell.length_b   1.000
_cell.length_c   1.000
_cell.angle_alpha   90.00
_cell.angle_beta   90.00
_cell.angle_gamma   90.00
#
_symmetry.space_group_name_H-M   'P 1'
#
loop_
_entity.id
_entity.type
_entity.pdbx_description
1 polymer ?
#
loop_
_entity_poly.entity_id
_entity_poly.type
_entity_poly.pdbx_seq_one_letter_code
_entity_poly.pdbx_strand_id
1 'polypeptide(L)' 'MKGILLLEDGTCFKGTGFGAEGKKCGEVVFNTAMSGYQEIL' A
#
# COMPACT_ATOMS: atom_id res chain seq x y z
N MET A 1 -4.44 11.61 -7.84
CA MET A 1 -3.75 10.70 -8.78
C MET A 1 -4.29 9.27 -8.59
N LYS A 2 -4.46 8.49 -9.65
CA LYS A 2 -4.92 7.09 -9.54
C LYS A 2 -3.76 6.19 -9.08
N GLY A 3 -4.01 5.28 -8.15
CA GLY A 3 -3.06 4.26 -7.66
C GLY A 3 -3.61 2.84 -7.83
N ILE A 4 -2.71 1.85 -7.90
CA ILE A 4 -3.05 0.43 -8.03
C ILE A 4 -2.15 -0.38 -7.09
N LEU A 5 -2.73 -1.28 -6.30
CA LEU A 5 -2.04 -2.36 -5.59
C LEU A 5 -2.36 -3.68 -6.30
N LEU A 6 -1.34 -4.38 -6.79
CA LEU A 6 -1.44 -5.68 -7.46
C LEU A 6 -0.72 -6.72 -6.62
N LEU A 7 -1.38 -7.84 -6.35
CA LEU A 7 -0.81 -8.99 -5.64
C LEU A 7 -0.39 -10.08 -6.63
N GLU A 8 0.48 -11.00 -6.18
CA GLU A 8 1.03 -12.06 -7.01
C GLU A 8 -0.04 -13.05 -7.54
N ASP A 9 -1.13 -13.21 -6.81
CA ASP A 9 -2.27 -14.05 -7.18
C ASP A 9 -3.18 -13.41 -8.25
N GLY A 10 -2.86 -12.19 -8.70
CA GLY A 10 -3.62 -11.42 -9.67
C GLY A 10 -4.70 -10.53 -9.06
N THR A 11 -4.88 -10.53 -7.74
CA THR A 11 -5.82 -9.64 -7.05
C THR A 11 -5.39 -8.18 -7.24
N CYS A 12 -6.34 -7.32 -7.63
CA CYS A 12 -6.07 -5.93 -7.99
C CYS A 12 -7.00 -4.96 -7.25
N PHE A 13 -6.39 -4.02 -6.51
CA PHE A 13 -7.09 -2.96 -5.80
C PHE A 13 -6.78 -1.60 -6.44
N LYS A 14 -7.82 -0.88 -6.86
CA LYS A 14 -7.71 0.50 -7.37
C LYS A 14 -7.94 1.47 -6.23
N GLY A 15 -7.14 2.52 -6.17
CA GLY A 15 -7.25 3.55 -5.12
C GLY A 15 -6.79 4.93 -5.58
N THR A 16 -6.69 5.84 -4.61
CA THR A 16 -6.17 7.19 -4.80
C THR A 16 -4.79 7.28 -4.16
N GLY A 17 -3.77 7.65 -4.96
CA GLY A 17 -2.43 7.87 -4.45
C GLY A 17 -2.33 9.20 -3.69
N PHE A 18 -1.70 9.16 -2.51
CA PHE A 18 -1.43 10.33 -1.65
C PHE A 18 0.05 10.49 -1.27
N GLY A 19 0.92 9.56 -1.69
CA GLY A 19 2.37 9.61 -1.48
C GLY A 19 3.15 9.99 -2.75
N ALA A 20 4.43 9.61 -2.79
CA ALA A 20 5.29 9.86 -3.95
C ALA A 20 4.81 9.10 -5.20
N GLU A 21 4.98 9.72 -6.37
CA GLU A 21 4.69 9.08 -7.66
C GLU A 21 5.74 8.00 -7.98
N GLY A 22 5.29 6.87 -8.52
CA GLY A 22 6.19 5.81 -8.98
C GLY A 22 5.61 4.41 -8.81
N LYS A 23 6.48 3.41 -9.01
CA LYS A 23 6.18 1.99 -8.79
C LYS A 23 7.14 1.45 -7.74
N LYS A 24 6.61 0.62 -6.83
CA LYS A 24 7.37 -0.10 -5.80
C LYS A 24 6.85 -1.53 -5.71
N CYS A 25 7.72 -2.46 -5.34
CA CYS A 25 7.42 -3.87 -5.15
C CYS A 25 7.94 -4.30 -3.77
N GLY A 26 7.23 -5.21 -3.11
CA GLY A 26 7.58 -5.72 -1.78
C GLY A 26 6.52 -6.69 -1.27
N GLU A 27 6.76 -7.25 -0.09
CA GLU A 27 5.79 -8.09 0.62
C GLU A 27 4.66 -7.22 1.19
N VAL A 28 3.42 -7.69 1.03
CA VAL A 28 2.25 -7.02 1.60
C VAL A 28 1.91 -7.67 2.94
N VAL A 29 1.96 -6.89 4.01
CA VAL A 29 1.62 -7.32 5.38
C VAL A 29 0.49 -6.46 5.94
N PHE A 30 -0.17 -6.91 7.03
CA PHE A 30 -1.16 -6.13 7.76
C PHE A 30 -0.78 -6.00 9.24
N ASN A 31 -1.22 -4.91 9.86
CA ASN A 31 -1.00 -4.63 11.28
C ASN A 31 -2.32 -4.15 11.91
N THR A 32 -2.66 -4.64 13.11
CA THR A 32 -3.91 -4.33 13.82
C THR A 32 -3.78 -3.15 14.78
N ALA A 33 -2.62 -2.49 14.84
CA ALA A 33 -2.42 -1.27 15.62
C ALA A 33 -3.36 -0.16 15.12
N MET A 34 -4.08 0.47 16.04
CA MET A 34 -5.03 1.56 15.73
C MET A 34 -4.38 2.94 15.75
N SER A 35 -3.15 3.07 16.28
CA SER A 35 -2.38 4.32 16.40
C SER A 35 -0.87 4.04 16.29
N GLY A 36 -0.05 5.10 16.21
CA GLY A 36 1.41 4.99 16.11
C GLY A 36 1.93 4.70 14.70
N TYR A 37 1.26 5.24 13.67
CA TYR A 37 1.62 5.00 12.28
C TYR A 37 3.00 5.56 11.91
N GLN A 38 3.45 6.64 12.56
CA GLN A 38 4.72 7.27 12.24
C GLN A 38 5.91 6.42 12.71
N GLU A 39 5.75 5.72 13.82
CA GLU A 39 6.78 4.87 14.42
C GLU A 39 6.92 3.52 13.71
N ILE A 40 5.87 3.09 12.99
CA ILE A 40 5.83 1.83 12.25
C ILE A 40 6.40 1.98 10.83
N LEU A 41 6.23 3.15 10.21
CA LEU A 41 6.71 3.48 8.87
C LEU A 41 8.23 3.62 8.81
#